data_AF-A0A947BPG5-F1
#
_entry.id   AF-A0A947BPG5-F1
#
_cell.length_a   1.000
_cell.length_b   1.000
_cell.length_c   1.000
_cell.angle_alpha   90.00
_cell.angle_beta   90.00
_cell.angle_gamma   90.00
#
_symmetry.space_group_name_H-M   'P 1'
#
loop_
_entity.id
_entity.type
_entity.pdbx_description
1 polymer ?
#
loop_
_entity_poly.entity_id
_entity_poly.type
_entity_poly.pdbx_seq_one_letter_code
_entity_poly.pdbx_strand_id
1 'polypeptide(L)'
;HFFTSYLRNKVGARVHHASGKTKGSRLLLACVPGEYHELGSLLFGLSAMTRGYRLLFLGADLPLDQVKVVSKATDIDGVVLSAVSVNVRGQFARDLSQLADELSCPLMLGGSAPVTHTETINEKIIFLGNDYRKALETLEQQLPAYR
;
A
#
# COMPACT_ATOMS: atom_id res chain seq x y z
N HIS A 1 2.35 3.76 -20.14
CA HIS A 1 1.97 2.37 -20.44
C HIS A 1 3.15 1.40 -20.54
N PHE A 2 4.07 1.50 -21.52
CA PHE A 2 5.18 0.53 -21.65
C PHE A 2 6.03 0.36 -20.38
N PHE A 3 6.54 1.47 -19.82
CA PHE A 3 7.41 1.41 -18.63
C PHE A 3 6.70 0.82 -17.41
N THR A 4 5.43 1.17 -17.21
CA THR A 4 4.59 0.62 -16.14
C THR A 4 4.40 -0.88 -16.31
N SER A 5 4.07 -1.37 -17.51
CA SER A 5 3.96 -2.81 -17.80
C SER A 5 5.28 -3.54 -17.58
N TYR A 6 6.40 -2.93 -17.99
CA TYR A 6 7.74 -3.46 -17.73
C TYR A 6 8.00 -3.62 -16.22
N LEU A 7 7.71 -2.58 -15.42
CA LEU A 7 7.89 -2.63 -13.97
C LEU A 7 6.97 -3.65 -13.30
N ARG A 8 5.71 -3.72 -13.73
CA ARG A 8 4.75 -4.73 -13.23
C ARG A 8 5.27 -6.14 -13.45
N ASN A 9 5.81 -6.42 -14.63
CA ASN A 9 6.43 -7.71 -14.95
C ASN A 9 7.66 -7.98 -14.07
N LYS A 10 8.50 -6.96 -13.80
CA LYS A 10 9.67 -7.11 -12.90
C LYS A 10 9.27 -7.33 -11.45
N VAL A 11 8.21 -6.67 -10.97
CA VAL A 11 7.63 -6.90 -9.63
C VAL A 11 7.10 -8.33 -9.56
N GLY A 12 6.25 -8.74 -10.50
CA GLY A 12 5.66 -10.07 -10.53
C GLY A 12 6.71 -11.18 -10.55
N ALA A 13 7.75 -11.04 -11.39
CA ALA A 13 8.86 -11.99 -11.42
C ALA A 13 9.58 -12.10 -10.08
N ARG A 14 9.88 -10.96 -9.42
CA ARG A 14 10.52 -10.98 -8.10
C ARG A 14 9.63 -11.59 -7.02
N VAL A 15 8.33 -11.29 -7.04
CA VAL A 15 7.36 -11.87 -6.08
C VAL A 15 7.34 -13.39 -6.24
N HIS A 16 7.26 -13.89 -7.47
CA HIS A 16 7.28 -15.31 -7.75
C HIS A 16 8.59 -15.99 -7.28
N HIS A 17 9.74 -15.37 -7.51
CA HIS A 17 11.05 -15.91 -7.08
C HIS A 17 11.29 -15.81 -5.55
N ALA A 18 10.71 -14.80 -4.89
CA ALA A 18 10.83 -14.60 -3.46
C ALA A 18 9.86 -15.49 -2.65
N SER A 19 8.81 -15.99 -3.30
CA SER A 19 7.84 -16.91 -2.71
C SER A 19 8.56 -18.11 -2.07
N GLY A 20 8.50 -18.21 -0.74
CA GLY A 20 9.12 -19.29 0.04
C GLY A 20 10.57 -19.05 0.52
N LYS A 21 11.27 -18.00 0.06
CA LYS A 21 12.66 -17.71 0.47
C LYS A 21 12.80 -16.57 1.47
N THR A 22 11.91 -15.59 1.43
CA THR A 22 11.96 -14.42 2.31
C THR A 22 11.07 -14.62 3.54
N LYS A 23 11.55 -14.21 4.71
CA LYS A 23 10.83 -14.30 5.99
C LYS A 23 10.30 -12.94 6.48
N GLY A 24 10.51 -11.87 5.71
CA GLY A 24 10.14 -10.54 6.15
C GLY A 24 8.64 -10.27 6.11
N SER A 25 8.22 -9.19 6.76
CA SER A 25 6.83 -8.74 6.84
C SER A 25 6.18 -8.65 5.46
N ARG A 26 4.94 -9.11 5.35
CA ARG A 26 4.17 -9.19 4.11
C ARG A 26 3.28 -7.95 3.95
N LEU A 27 3.52 -7.21 2.88
CA LEU A 27 2.78 -6.01 2.51
C LEU A 27 1.74 -6.32 1.44
N LEU A 28 0.52 -5.84 1.63
CA LEU A 28 -0.44 -5.64 0.54
C LEU A 28 -0.20 -4.25 -0.03
N LEU A 29 0.01 -4.16 -1.35
CA LEU A 29 0.19 -2.88 -2.05
C LEU A 29 -0.80 -2.76 -3.20
N ALA A 30 -1.57 -1.67 -3.20
CA ALA A 30 -2.55 -1.38 -4.24
C ALA A 30 -2.80 0.13 -4.38
N CYS A 31 -3.44 0.54 -5.46
CA CYS A 31 -4.05 1.86 -5.55
C CYS A 31 -5.50 1.81 -5.05
N VAL A 32 -5.96 2.93 -4.50
CA VAL A 32 -7.34 3.10 -4.05
C VAL A 32 -8.37 2.98 -5.20
N PRO A 33 -9.67 2.85 -4.92
CA PRO A 33 -10.70 2.85 -5.96
C PRO A 33 -10.63 4.11 -6.84
N GLY A 34 -10.76 3.92 -8.14
CA GLY A 34 -10.65 4.98 -9.16
C GLY A 34 -9.23 5.48 -9.42
N GLU A 35 -8.21 4.95 -8.74
CA GLU A 35 -6.82 5.32 -8.96
C GLU A 35 -6.10 4.32 -9.86
N TYR A 36 -5.61 4.81 -11.01
CA TYR A 36 -4.92 4.01 -12.02
C TYR A 36 -3.41 4.33 -12.11
N HIS A 37 -2.90 5.29 -11.34
CA HIS A 37 -1.48 5.67 -11.34
C HIS A 37 -0.62 4.74 -10.49
N GLU A 38 -0.42 3.51 -10.97
CA GLU A 38 0.34 2.48 -10.25
C GLU A 38 1.87 2.66 -10.27
N LEU A 39 2.41 3.57 -11.08
CA LEU A 39 3.85 3.67 -11.31
C LEU A 39 4.64 3.91 -10.01
N GLY A 40 4.15 4.85 -9.19
CA GLY A 40 4.75 5.15 -7.89
C GLY A 40 4.68 3.95 -6.94
N SER A 41 3.55 3.25 -6.91
CA SER A 41 3.36 2.04 -6.11
C SER A 41 4.31 0.92 -6.58
N LEU A 42 4.45 0.68 -7.87
CA LEU A 42 5.37 -0.33 -8.40
C LEU A 42 6.82 -0.06 -8.00
N LEU A 43 7.27 1.20 -8.11
CA LEU A 43 8.60 1.60 -7.65
C LEU A 43 8.75 1.36 -6.15
N PHE A 44 7.79 1.85 -5.35
CA PHE A 44 7.79 1.69 -3.89
C PHE A 44 7.86 0.23 -3.48
N GLY A 45 7.04 -0.62 -4.11
CA GLY A 45 7.03 -2.06 -3.90
C GLY A 45 8.38 -2.70 -4.24
N LEU A 46 9.01 -2.31 -5.35
CA LEU A 46 10.36 -2.78 -5.69
C LEU A 46 11.37 -2.42 -4.60
N SER A 47 11.37 -1.18 -4.11
CA SER A 47 12.30 -0.82 -3.03
C SER A 47 11.97 -1.51 -1.72
N ALA A 48 10.70 -1.61 -1.32
CA ALA A 48 10.33 -2.38 -0.13
C ALA A 48 10.86 -3.83 -0.23
N MET A 49 10.74 -4.47 -1.39
CA MET A 49 11.31 -5.81 -1.61
C MET A 49 12.84 -5.84 -1.46
N THR A 50 13.57 -4.80 -1.89
CA THR A 50 15.03 -4.71 -1.65
C THR A 50 15.38 -4.55 -0.17
N ARG A 51 14.43 -4.10 0.66
CA ARG A 51 14.59 -3.97 2.11
C ARG A 51 14.08 -5.19 2.90
N GLY A 52 13.70 -6.27 2.20
CA GLY A 52 13.33 -7.55 2.82
C GLY A 52 11.84 -7.83 2.94
N TYR A 53 10.98 -6.89 2.55
CA TYR A 53 9.53 -7.09 2.57
C TYR A 53 9.07 -8.10 1.52
N ARG A 54 8.04 -8.86 1.86
CA ARG A 54 7.25 -9.64 0.90
C ARG A 54 6.13 -8.79 0.37
N LEU A 55 5.85 -8.87 -0.93
CA LEU A 55 4.84 -8.04 -1.56
C LEU A 55 3.71 -8.88 -2.16
N LEU A 56 2.47 -8.53 -1.80
CA LEU A 56 1.26 -8.87 -2.52
C LEU A 56 0.79 -7.60 -3.25
N PHE A 57 1.12 -7.47 -4.52
CA PHE A 57 0.71 -6.34 -5.33
C PHE A 57 -0.60 -6.64 -6.04
N LEU A 58 -1.67 -5.90 -5.72
CA LEU A 58 -3.01 -6.10 -6.30
C LEU A 58 -3.32 -5.14 -7.46
N GLY A 59 -2.41 -4.21 -7.76
CA GLY A 59 -2.57 -3.29 -8.88
C GLY A 59 -3.36 -2.04 -8.53
N ALA A 60 -3.98 -1.47 -9.55
CA ALA A 60 -4.73 -0.23 -9.46
C ALA A 60 -6.22 -0.50 -9.20
N ASP A 61 -6.97 0.54 -8.83
CA ASP A 61 -8.43 0.52 -8.71
C ASP A 61 -8.96 -0.63 -7.83
N LEU A 62 -8.39 -0.81 -6.64
CA LEU A 62 -8.81 -1.87 -5.72
C LEU A 62 -9.97 -1.38 -4.84
N PRO A 63 -11.15 -2.01 -4.91
CA PRO A 63 -12.25 -1.72 -3.99
C PRO A 63 -11.85 -1.91 -2.52
N LEU A 64 -12.23 -0.98 -1.64
CA LEU A 64 -11.80 -1.01 -0.23
C LEU A 64 -12.29 -2.25 0.53
N ASP A 65 -13.48 -2.76 0.20
CA ASP A 65 -14.04 -3.99 0.76
C ASP A 65 -13.17 -5.22 0.44
N GLN A 66 -12.53 -5.24 -0.74
CA GLN A 66 -11.64 -6.32 -1.15
C GLN A 66 -10.32 -6.31 -0.37
N VAL A 67 -9.85 -5.13 0.08
CA VAL A 67 -8.63 -5.03 0.90
C VAL A 67 -8.75 -5.90 2.14
N LYS A 68 -9.88 -5.78 2.87
CA LYS A 68 -10.14 -6.57 4.08
C LYS A 68 -10.17 -8.07 3.80
N VAL A 69 -10.86 -8.48 2.74
CA VAL A 69 -10.99 -9.89 2.35
C VAL A 69 -9.61 -10.48 2.08
N VAL A 70 -8.78 -9.78 1.30
CA VAL A 70 -7.45 -10.25 0.93
C VAL A 70 -6.50 -10.25 2.13
N SER A 71 -6.52 -9.19 2.95
CA SER A 71 -5.67 -9.10 4.15
C SER A 71 -5.90 -10.27 5.11
N LYS A 72 -7.16 -10.67 5.33
CA LYS A 72 -7.50 -11.83 6.16
C LYS A 72 -7.11 -13.16 5.52
N ALA A 73 -7.28 -13.30 4.21
CA ALA A 73 -7.00 -14.55 3.50
C ALA A 73 -5.49 -14.83 3.33
N THR A 74 -4.64 -13.81 3.42
CA THR A 74 -3.23 -13.91 3.02
C THR A 74 -2.21 -13.57 4.11
N ASP A 75 -2.66 -13.39 5.36
CA ASP A 75 -1.81 -13.08 6.52
C ASP A 75 -0.86 -11.90 6.25
N ILE A 76 -1.50 -10.75 5.97
CA ILE A 76 -0.80 -9.50 5.67
C ILE A 76 -0.40 -8.80 6.97
N ASP A 77 0.87 -8.38 7.05
CA ASP A 77 1.42 -7.66 8.19
C ASP A 77 1.21 -6.13 8.08
N GLY A 78 0.96 -5.61 6.87
CA GLY A 78 0.66 -4.20 6.65
C GLY A 78 0.03 -3.92 5.28
N VAL A 79 -0.85 -2.93 5.23
CA VAL A 79 -1.52 -2.50 4.00
C VAL A 79 -0.97 -1.14 3.59
N VAL A 80 -0.52 -1.01 2.35
CA VAL A 80 -0.12 0.26 1.74
C VAL A 80 -1.04 0.55 0.57
N LEU A 81 -1.82 1.61 0.66
CA LEU A 81 -2.65 2.12 -0.42
C LEU A 81 -2.02 3.36 -1.03
N SER A 82 -2.19 3.55 -2.34
CA SER A 82 -1.72 4.72 -3.06
C SER A 82 -2.88 5.51 -3.64
N ALA A 83 -2.85 6.84 -3.42
CA ALA A 83 -3.78 7.80 -4.01
C ALA A 83 -3.01 9.01 -4.53
N VAL A 84 -3.21 9.37 -5.80
CA VAL A 84 -2.49 10.46 -6.48
C VAL A 84 -3.46 11.50 -7.04
N SER A 85 -4.43 11.04 -7.84
CA SER A 85 -5.44 11.87 -8.51
C SER A 85 -6.80 11.82 -7.81
N VAL A 86 -7.06 10.78 -7.02
CA VAL A 86 -8.30 10.66 -6.24
C VAL A 86 -8.22 11.57 -5.01
N ASN A 87 -9.28 12.34 -4.76
CA ASN A 87 -9.35 13.23 -3.60
C ASN A 87 -9.86 12.47 -2.37
N VAL A 88 -9.08 12.47 -1.28
CA VAL A 88 -9.41 11.76 -0.04
C VAL A 88 -10.23 12.67 0.88
N ARG A 89 -11.55 12.64 0.69
CA ARG A 89 -12.53 13.46 1.42
C ARG A 89 -13.91 12.82 1.47
N GLY A 90 -14.81 13.38 2.27
CA GLY A 90 -16.22 13.01 2.34
C GLY A 90 -16.42 11.55 2.71
N GLN A 91 -17.26 10.85 1.94
CA GLN A 91 -17.53 9.43 2.17
C GLN A 91 -16.26 8.58 2.05
N PHE A 92 -15.39 8.89 1.09
CA PHE A 92 -14.19 8.09 0.85
C PHE A 92 -13.20 8.13 2.03
N ALA A 93 -13.06 9.29 2.69
CA ALA A 93 -12.25 9.41 3.90
C ALA A 93 -12.84 8.61 5.08
N ARG A 94 -14.19 8.57 5.19
CA ARG A 94 -14.89 7.74 6.18
C ARG A 94 -14.70 6.24 5.90
N ASP A 95 -14.81 5.82 4.65
CA ASP A 95 -14.64 4.43 4.25
C ASP A 95 -13.20 3.94 4.52
N LEU A 96 -12.19 4.77 4.25
CA LEU A 96 -10.80 4.48 4.60
C LEU A 96 -10.59 4.39 6.11
N SER A 97 -11.23 5.28 6.88
CA SER A 97 -11.15 5.25 8.34
C SER A 97 -11.79 4.00 8.94
N GLN A 98 -12.93 3.58 8.40
CA GLN A 98 -13.58 2.33 8.76
C GLN A 98 -12.71 1.13 8.41
N LEU A 99 -12.11 1.11 7.22
CA LEU A 99 -11.18 0.06 6.82
C LEU A 99 -10.00 -0.02 7.80
N ALA A 100 -9.44 1.11 8.23
CA ALA A 100 -8.37 1.15 9.22
C ALA A 100 -8.77 0.52 10.57
N ASP A 101 -10.01 0.73 11.01
CA ASP A 101 -10.52 0.13 12.25
C ASP A 101 -10.78 -1.37 12.14
N GLU A 102 -11.12 -1.85 10.95
CA GLU A 102 -11.43 -3.26 10.69
C GLU A 102 -10.20 -4.13 10.41
N LEU A 103 -9.06 -3.52 10.06
CA LEU A 103 -7.80 -4.20 9.83
C LEU A 103 -7.08 -4.48 11.16
N SER A 104 -6.46 -5.66 11.26
CA SER A 104 -5.60 -6.03 12.39
C SER A 104 -4.14 -5.57 12.23
N CYS A 105 -3.84 -4.91 11.12
CA CYS A 105 -2.50 -4.46 10.72
C CYS A 105 -2.53 -2.97 10.35
N PRO A 106 -1.40 -2.26 10.40
CA PRO A 106 -1.33 -0.85 10.02
C PRO A 106 -1.82 -0.63 8.58
N LEU A 107 -2.66 0.40 8.42
CA LEU A 107 -3.06 0.93 7.12
C LEU A 107 -2.24 2.20 6.83
N MET A 108 -1.53 2.19 5.72
CA MET A 108 -0.66 3.27 5.27
C MET A 108 -1.18 3.85 3.97
N LEU A 109 -1.17 5.17 3.84
CA LEU A 109 -1.58 5.88 2.63
C LEU A 109 -0.42 6.70 2.06
N GLY A 110 0.00 6.36 0.85
CA GLY A 110 1.02 7.09 0.10
C GLY A 110 0.46 7.80 -1.13
N GLY A 111 1.29 8.67 -1.71
CA GLY A 111 0.94 9.47 -2.88
C GLY A 111 0.67 10.93 -2.53
N SER A 112 0.24 11.69 -3.54
CA SER A 112 0.10 13.15 -3.47
C SER A 112 -1.36 13.61 -3.40
N ALA A 113 -2.31 12.67 -3.26
CA ALA A 113 -3.72 13.02 -3.13
C ALA A 113 -3.91 14.02 -1.97
N PRO A 114 -4.65 15.12 -2.19
CA PRO A 114 -5.05 16.00 -1.10
C PRO A 114 -5.86 15.20 -0.08
N VAL A 115 -5.44 15.31 1.18
CA VAL A 115 -6.07 14.67 2.32
C VAL A 115 -6.68 15.76 3.17
N THR A 116 -8.00 15.77 3.29
CA THR A 116 -8.69 16.82 4.06
C THR A 116 -8.75 16.42 5.53
N HIS A 117 -7.82 16.94 6.35
CA HIS A 117 -7.74 16.65 7.79
C HIS A 117 -8.92 17.16 8.61
N THR A 118 -9.78 18.03 8.06
CA THR A 118 -10.98 18.55 8.74
C THR A 118 -12.13 17.54 8.84
N GLU A 119 -12.08 16.43 8.12
CA GLU A 119 -13.05 15.33 8.23
C GLU A 119 -12.34 14.08 8.73
N THR A 120 -12.41 13.84 10.05
CA THR A 120 -12.08 12.60 10.79
C THR A 120 -11.34 11.52 10.01
N ILE A 121 -10.11 11.77 9.57
CA ILE A 121 -9.25 10.67 9.16
C ILE A 121 -8.66 10.09 10.42
N ASN A 122 -8.99 8.83 10.65
CA ASN A 122 -8.57 8.05 11.79
C ASN A 122 -7.06 8.20 12.02
N GLU A 123 -6.65 8.51 13.25
CA GLU A 123 -5.24 8.61 13.65
C GLU A 123 -4.46 7.31 13.38
N LYS A 124 -5.17 6.18 13.20
CA LYS A 124 -4.60 4.89 12.82
C LYS A 124 -4.10 4.82 11.37
N ILE A 125 -4.53 5.73 10.49
CA ILE A 125 -4.00 5.78 9.12
C ILE A 125 -2.65 6.50 9.13
N ILE A 126 -1.60 5.79 8.72
CA ILE A 126 -0.25 6.34 8.64
C ILE A 126 -0.05 6.95 7.26
N PHE A 127 0.17 8.25 7.20
CA PHE A 127 0.47 8.94 5.94
C PHE A 127 1.95 8.83 5.58
N LEU A 128 2.23 8.19 4.44
CA LEU A 128 3.58 8.08 3.88
C LEU A 128 3.96 9.29 3.01
N GLY A 129 2.96 10.04 2.55
CA GLY A 129 3.14 11.19 1.65
C GLY A 129 3.65 10.80 0.26
N ASN A 130 4.23 11.77 -0.45
CA ASN A 130 4.72 11.61 -1.82
C ASN A 130 6.26 11.58 -1.93
N ASP A 131 6.98 11.77 -0.83
CA ASP A 131 8.44 11.62 -0.78
C ASP A 131 8.80 10.14 -0.63
N TYR A 132 9.37 9.58 -1.68
CA TYR A 132 9.71 8.18 -1.77
C TYR A 132 10.62 7.67 -0.64
N ARG A 133 11.62 8.47 -0.25
CA ARG A 133 12.60 8.06 0.75
C ARG A 133 11.96 8.05 2.13
N LYS A 134 11.26 9.14 2.46
CA LYS A 134 10.53 9.26 3.73
C LYS A 134 9.46 8.19 3.86
N ALA A 135 8.72 7.91 2.79
CA ALA A 135 7.72 6.84 2.78
C ALA A 135 8.30 5.48 3.18
N LEU A 136 9.49 5.12 2.68
CA LEU A 136 10.15 3.87 3.04
C LEU A 136 10.69 3.87 4.48
N GLU A 137 11.21 5.00 4.95
CA GLU A 137 11.66 5.17 6.35
C GLU A 137 10.48 5.04 7.33
N THR A 138 9.35 5.67 7.02
CA THR A 138 8.13 5.55 7.83
C THR A 138 7.58 4.13 7.80
N LEU A 139 7.58 3.47 6.64
CA LEU A 139 7.20 2.04 6.54
C LEU A 139 8.03 1.19 7.51
N GLU A 140 9.35 1.35 7.54
CA GLU A 140 10.25 0.58 8.41
C GLU A 140 10.04 0.85 9.89
N GLN A 141 9.79 2.10 10.26
CA GLN A 141 9.51 2.48 11.64
C GLN A 141 8.20 1.87 12.15
N GLN A 142 7.18 1.81 11.29
CA GLN A 142 5.84 1.37 11.66
C GLN A 142 5.66 -0.15 11.52
N LEU A 143 6.39 -0.76 10.59
CA LEU A 143 6.38 -2.19 10.35
C LEU A 143 7.77 -2.64 9.92
N PRO A 144 8.65 -3.02 10.86
CA PRO A 144 9.97 -3.56 10.52
C PRO A 144 9.86 -4.77 9.60
N ALA A 145 10.80 -4.90 8.65
CA ALA A 145 10.83 -6.05 7.75
C ALA A 145 11.08 -7.36 8.50
N TYR A 146 11.84 -7.35 9.59
CA TYR A 146 12.14 -8.52 10.40
C TYR A 146 11.83 -8.21 11.86
N ARG A 147 11.22 -9.16 12.58
CA ARG A 147 11.00 -9.09 14.03
C ARG A 147 12.25 -9.54 14.78
#